data_AF-A0A3B8XMD4-F1
#
_entry.id   AF-A0A3B8XMD4-F1
#
_cell.length_a   1.000
_cell.length_b   1.000
_cell.length_c   1.000
_cell.angle_alpha   90.00
_cell.angle_beta   90.00
_cell.angle_gamma   90.00
#
_symmetry.space_group_name_H-M   'P 1'
#
loop_
_entity.id
_entity.type
_entity.pdbx_description
1 polymer ?
#
loop_
_entity_poly.entity_id
_entity_poly.type
_entity_poly.pdbx_seq_one_letter_code
_entity_poly.pdbx_strand_id
1 'polypeptide(L)'
;MTRQEISPAEAEFVELAVCSNFSFLRGASHPEELIVQAKRLGYRTIALADRNSAAGLVRAHVAARREGVRLLPGVRLVLANGFTCLCFPQNRAAYGRLTQLLSCGNRRAEKGDCILYPDDLAALSPLNPPAHDQIFIALPPAVPDAAFEHELKTLARRFPGHVYLAITRLYQGNDERRMAKLSALSAACDTPLVASNDVHFHSPERRPLQDVLSCIAMRCTIAEAGLRLAANAERHLKPPAEIHRIFAGFEHAVTRTGEIAARCHFSLDELAYEYPDEPSGESATPQAELERLSWIGAAQKWPAGIPHKVRQTLAHELRLIGELDYAPYFLTVNDIVHFARGRGILCQGRGSAANSAVCYCLGITAVDPTKIDLLFERFISAERNEPPDIDVDFEHERREEVIQYIYAKYGRHRAGIAATVITYRTRSAVRDVGKVMGLSQDTLSALTGSVWGRSSRGIDNDRLREASRPSGCGVQTFPFFVILCLSRSVLL
;
A
#
# COMPACT_ATOMS: atom_id res chain seq x y z
N MET A 1 38.74 18.06 -11.85
CA MET A 1 37.81 16.94 -12.11
C MET A 1 36.50 17.54 -12.59
N THR A 2 36.32 17.47 -13.89
CA THR A 2 35.25 18.12 -14.67
C THR A 2 33.89 17.55 -14.28
N ARG A 3 32.95 18.44 -13.94
CA ARG A 3 31.51 18.16 -13.93
C ARG A 3 31.16 17.63 -15.32
N GLN A 4 30.83 16.36 -15.43
CA GLN A 4 30.17 15.85 -16.63
C GLN A 4 28.78 16.47 -16.69
N GLU A 5 28.63 17.43 -17.60
CA GLU A 5 27.34 17.90 -18.07
C GLU A 5 26.58 16.70 -18.66
N ILE A 6 25.46 16.33 -18.02
CA ILE A 6 24.52 15.35 -18.56
C ILE A 6 23.87 16.00 -19.77
N SER A 7 23.99 15.39 -20.95
CA SER A 7 23.43 15.97 -22.18
C SER A 7 21.89 16.00 -22.13
N PRO A 8 21.23 17.00 -22.72
CA PRO A 8 19.76 17.14 -22.73
C PRO A 8 19.00 16.11 -23.61
N ALA A 9 19.63 15.02 -24.04
CA ALA A 9 19.19 14.25 -25.22
C ALA A 9 18.40 12.94 -24.95
N GLU A 10 18.09 12.59 -23.69
CA GLU A 10 17.12 11.53 -23.40
C GLU A 10 16.28 11.93 -22.20
N ALA A 11 15.14 12.58 -22.44
CA ALA A 11 14.09 12.65 -21.43
C ALA A 11 13.59 11.22 -21.20
N GLU A 12 14.16 10.57 -20.19
CA GLU A 12 13.90 9.18 -19.86
C GLU A 12 12.39 8.96 -19.67
N PHE A 13 11.82 8.04 -20.45
CA PHE A 13 10.42 7.66 -20.29
C PHE A 13 10.19 7.06 -18.90
N VAL A 14 9.18 7.57 -18.21
CA VAL A 14 8.71 7.05 -16.92
C VAL A 14 7.29 6.54 -17.12
N GLU A 15 7.04 5.26 -16.81
CA GLU A 15 5.67 4.76 -16.81
C GLU A 15 4.96 5.27 -15.55
N LEU A 16 3.96 6.13 -15.75
CA LEU A 16 3.21 6.80 -14.69
C LEU A 16 1.93 6.03 -14.31
N ALA A 17 1.31 5.28 -15.23
CA ALA A 17 0.08 4.55 -14.95
C ALA A 17 0.36 3.06 -14.72
N VAL A 18 0.80 2.71 -13.52
CA VAL A 18 1.08 1.31 -13.15
C VAL A 18 0.14 0.85 -12.04
N CYS A 19 -0.49 -0.30 -12.26
CA CYS A 19 -1.45 -0.93 -11.36
C CYS A 19 -0.90 -2.28 -10.87
N SER A 20 -0.85 -2.46 -9.55
CA SER A 20 -0.50 -3.74 -8.92
C SER A 20 -1.75 -4.53 -8.51
N ASN A 21 -1.56 -5.72 -7.95
CA ASN A 21 -2.65 -6.51 -7.39
C ASN A 21 -3.30 -5.93 -6.13
N PHE A 22 -2.82 -4.78 -5.62
CA PHE A 22 -3.55 -3.97 -4.64
C PHE A 22 -4.64 -3.10 -5.27
N SER A 23 -4.67 -3.00 -6.60
CA SER A 23 -5.89 -2.71 -7.34
C SER A 23 -6.68 -4.01 -7.52
N PHE A 24 -7.46 -4.34 -6.51
CA PHE A 24 -8.13 -5.63 -6.38
C PHE A 24 -8.88 -6.05 -7.66
N LEU A 25 -8.65 -7.31 -8.05
CA LEU A 25 -9.23 -7.95 -9.24
C LEU A 25 -8.98 -7.21 -10.57
N ARG A 26 -7.99 -6.31 -10.62
CA ARG A 26 -7.62 -5.55 -11.83
C ARG A 26 -6.17 -5.74 -12.20
N GLY A 27 -5.26 -5.40 -11.28
CA GLY A 27 -3.83 -5.59 -11.49
C GLY A 27 -3.44 -7.04 -11.24
N ALA A 28 -2.64 -7.60 -12.14
CA ALA A 28 -2.29 -9.02 -12.14
C ALA A 28 -0.83 -9.27 -11.72
N SER A 29 -0.13 -8.26 -11.21
CA SER A 29 1.27 -8.39 -10.78
C SER A 29 1.47 -7.80 -9.39
N HIS A 30 2.39 -8.41 -8.65
CA HIS A 30 2.82 -7.87 -7.38
C HIS A 30 3.63 -6.59 -7.57
N PRO A 31 3.61 -5.66 -6.61
CA PRO A 31 4.47 -4.48 -6.63
C PRO A 31 5.94 -4.82 -6.89
N GLU A 32 6.46 -5.87 -6.25
CA GLU A 32 7.84 -6.31 -6.38
C GLU A 32 8.18 -6.81 -7.79
N GLU A 33 7.24 -7.50 -8.45
CA GLU A 33 7.41 -7.98 -9.83
C GLU A 33 7.48 -6.83 -10.81
N LEU A 34 6.66 -5.79 -10.61
CA LEU A 34 6.67 -4.57 -11.42
C LEU A 34 8.00 -3.84 -11.33
N ILE A 35 8.54 -3.66 -10.11
CA ILE A 35 9.84 -3.02 -9.91
C ILE A 35 10.98 -3.82 -10.55
N VAL A 36 11.05 -5.13 -10.31
CA VAL A 36 12.10 -5.99 -10.87
C VAL A 36 12.05 -5.97 -12.40
N GLN A 37 10.85 -6.00 -12.98
CA GLN A 37 10.70 -5.92 -14.42
C GLN A 37 11.07 -4.55 -14.98
N ALA A 38 10.71 -3.46 -14.30
CA ALA A 38 11.12 -2.11 -14.68
C ALA A 38 12.65 -1.99 -14.74
N LYS A 39 13.35 -2.50 -13.73
CA LYS A 39 14.82 -2.54 -13.72
C LYS A 39 15.38 -3.32 -14.92
N ARG A 40 14.83 -4.51 -15.20
CA ARG A 40 15.25 -5.35 -16.34
C ARG A 40 15.05 -4.67 -17.69
N LEU A 41 14.00 -3.87 -17.83
CA LEU A 41 13.68 -3.13 -19.05
C LEU A 41 14.44 -1.80 -19.17
N GLY A 42 15.27 -1.43 -18.18
CA GLY A 42 16.13 -0.26 -18.22
C GLY A 42 15.52 1.02 -17.61
N TYR A 43 14.42 0.92 -16.86
CA TYR A 43 13.85 2.08 -16.16
C TYR A 43 14.74 2.47 -14.97
N ARG A 44 15.04 3.76 -14.80
CA ARG A 44 15.59 4.33 -13.57
C ARG A 44 14.49 4.84 -12.65
N THR A 45 13.34 5.24 -13.20
CA THR A 45 12.18 5.72 -12.44
C THR A 45 10.89 5.02 -12.92
N ILE A 46 10.02 4.66 -11.99
CA ILE A 46 8.68 4.10 -12.27
C ILE A 46 7.67 4.60 -11.23
N ALA A 47 6.42 4.80 -11.63
CA ALA A 47 5.35 5.07 -10.68
C ALA A 47 4.63 3.79 -10.23
N LEU A 48 3.95 3.86 -9.08
CA LEU A 48 2.87 2.92 -8.75
C LEU A 48 1.63 3.73 -8.37
N ALA A 49 0.49 3.43 -8.99
CA ALA A 49 -0.76 4.13 -8.80
C ALA A 49 -1.95 3.15 -8.77
N ASP A 50 -2.15 2.52 -7.61
CA ASP A 50 -3.25 1.59 -7.40
C ASP A 50 -4.61 2.29 -7.29
N ARG A 51 -5.68 1.57 -7.63
CA ARG A 51 -7.07 2.09 -7.64
C ARG A 51 -7.52 2.40 -6.22
N ASN A 52 -7.75 3.69 -5.93
CA ASN A 52 -8.25 4.21 -4.66
C ASN A 52 -7.50 3.64 -3.44
N SER A 53 -6.20 3.34 -3.58
CA SER A 53 -5.43 2.65 -2.55
C SER A 53 -3.95 3.04 -2.60
N ALA A 54 -3.35 3.17 -1.42
CA ALA A 54 -1.91 3.33 -1.23
C ALA A 54 -1.24 2.03 -0.73
N ALA A 55 -2.00 0.93 -0.61
CA ALA A 55 -1.54 -0.29 0.08
C ALA A 55 -0.36 -1.00 -0.60
N GLY A 56 -0.25 -0.90 -1.93
CA GLY A 56 0.86 -1.49 -2.69
C GLY A 56 2.17 -0.71 -2.58
N LEU A 57 2.14 0.55 -2.13
CA LEU A 57 3.29 1.47 -2.17
C LEU A 57 4.45 1.01 -1.29
N VAL A 58 4.20 0.51 -0.08
CA VAL A 58 5.27 0.08 0.84
C VAL A 58 6.06 -1.09 0.25
N ARG A 59 5.37 -2.06 -0.35
CA ARG A 59 6.01 -3.22 -1.00
C ARG A 59 6.80 -2.80 -2.24
N ALA A 60 6.23 -1.92 -3.05
CA ALA A 60 6.94 -1.32 -4.18
C ALA A 60 8.20 -0.59 -3.71
N HIS A 61 8.10 0.20 -2.65
CA HIS A 61 9.18 1.03 -2.13
C HIS A 61 10.35 0.21 -1.63
N VAL A 62 10.08 -0.85 -0.85
CA VAL A 62 11.12 -1.78 -0.39
C VAL A 62 11.84 -2.45 -1.57
N ALA A 63 11.08 -2.93 -2.57
CA ALA A 63 11.68 -3.49 -3.78
C ALA A 63 12.48 -2.44 -4.56
N ALA A 64 11.96 -1.23 -4.71
CA ALA A 64 12.58 -0.13 -5.44
C ALA A 64 13.93 0.26 -4.84
N ARG A 65 14.01 0.35 -3.50
CA ARG A 65 15.28 0.56 -2.79
C ARG A 65 16.29 -0.55 -3.04
N ARG A 66 15.85 -1.81 -3.02
CA ARG A 66 16.72 -2.97 -3.28
C ARG A 66 17.28 -2.98 -4.71
N GLU A 67 16.44 -2.69 -5.70
CA GLU A 67 16.81 -2.73 -7.12
C GLU A 67 17.48 -1.44 -7.63
N GLY A 68 17.52 -0.39 -6.80
CA GLY A 68 18.05 0.93 -7.18
C GLY A 68 17.20 1.60 -8.27
N VAL A 69 15.88 1.48 -8.17
CA VAL A 69 14.90 2.15 -9.03
C VAL A 69 14.18 3.21 -8.20
N ARG A 70 14.03 4.42 -8.74
CA ARG A 70 13.23 5.47 -8.08
C ARG A 70 11.74 5.15 -8.24
N LEU A 71 11.01 5.07 -7.13
CA LEU A 71 9.56 4.93 -7.13
C LEU A 71 8.90 6.31 -7.04
N LEU A 72 7.89 6.57 -7.87
CA LEU A 72 6.96 7.69 -7.69
C LEU A 72 5.67 7.18 -7.01
N PRO A 73 5.42 7.52 -5.75
CA PRO A 73 4.23 7.07 -5.04
C PRO A 73 3.01 7.84 -5.55
N GLY A 74 2.02 7.14 -6.12
CA GLY A 74 0.78 7.76 -6.58
C GLY A 74 -0.44 6.90 -6.31
N VAL A 75 -1.60 7.41 -6.71
CA VAL A 75 -2.88 6.72 -6.57
C VAL A 75 -3.74 6.98 -7.80
N ARG A 76 -4.40 5.94 -8.32
CA ARG A 76 -5.44 6.09 -9.34
C ARG A 76 -6.76 6.38 -8.64
N LEU A 77 -7.20 7.64 -8.69
CA LEU A 77 -8.49 8.08 -8.18
C LEU A 77 -9.58 7.75 -9.20
N VAL A 78 -10.48 6.86 -8.82
CA VAL A 78 -11.70 6.53 -9.56
C VAL A 78 -12.88 7.08 -8.77
N LEU A 79 -13.54 8.08 -9.34
CA LEU A 79 -14.67 8.78 -8.73
C LEU A 79 -15.98 8.05 -8.98
N ALA A 80 -17.00 8.36 -8.18
CA ALA A 80 -18.34 7.76 -8.25
C ALA A 80 -19.05 8.02 -9.58
N ASN A 81 -18.74 9.13 -10.26
CA ASN A 81 -19.24 9.45 -11.60
C ASN A 81 -18.46 8.75 -12.74
N GLY A 82 -17.45 7.93 -12.41
CA GLY A 82 -16.61 7.22 -13.37
C GLY A 82 -15.40 8.00 -13.88
N PHE A 83 -15.26 9.29 -13.55
CA PHE A 83 -14.05 10.05 -13.89
C PHE A 83 -12.83 9.42 -13.20
N THR A 84 -11.76 9.23 -13.95
CA THR A 84 -10.55 8.58 -13.48
C THR A 84 -9.33 9.45 -13.74
N CYS A 85 -8.50 9.64 -12.71
CA CYS A 85 -7.21 10.30 -12.85
C CYS A 85 -6.16 9.63 -11.97
N LEU A 86 -4.89 9.77 -12.35
CA LEU A 86 -3.76 9.52 -11.46
C LEU A 86 -3.51 10.78 -10.64
N CYS A 87 -3.12 10.62 -9.38
CA CYS A 87 -2.72 11.70 -8.50
C CYS A 87 -1.35 11.40 -7.88
N PHE A 88 -0.41 12.32 -8.07
CA PHE A 88 0.95 12.24 -7.55
C PHE A 88 1.25 13.43 -6.62
N PRO A 89 1.52 13.18 -5.33
CA PRO A 89 1.97 14.21 -4.42
C PRO A 89 3.41 14.59 -4.70
N GLN A 90 3.69 15.89 -4.72
CA GLN A 90 5.05 16.41 -4.90
C GLN A 90 5.84 16.43 -3.59
N ASN A 91 5.17 16.40 -2.43
CA ASN A 91 5.80 16.45 -1.10
C ASN A 91 4.98 15.68 -0.03
N ARG A 92 5.54 15.51 1.17
CA ARG A 92 4.89 14.84 2.31
C ARG A 92 3.52 15.43 2.70
N ALA A 93 3.35 16.76 2.64
CA ALA A 93 2.08 17.39 2.99
C ALA A 93 0.96 17.06 1.98
N ALA A 94 1.31 17.05 0.68
CA ALA A 94 0.43 16.61 -0.39
C ALA A 94 0.05 15.12 -0.24
N TYR A 95 1.01 14.26 0.12
CA TYR A 95 0.74 12.85 0.41
C TYR A 95 -0.23 12.69 1.59
N GLY A 96 -0.04 13.48 2.66
CA GLY A 96 -0.97 13.54 3.80
C GLY A 96 -2.41 13.85 3.36
N ARG A 97 -2.63 14.89 2.55
CA ARG A 97 -3.97 15.21 2.03
C ARG A 97 -4.55 14.12 1.13
N LEU A 98 -3.72 13.48 0.29
CA LEU A 98 -4.14 12.37 -0.55
C LEU A 98 -4.61 11.17 0.28
N THR A 99 -3.86 10.78 1.31
CA THR A 99 -4.25 9.66 2.19
C THR A 99 -5.48 9.98 3.06
N GLN A 100 -5.65 11.25 3.47
CA GLN A 100 -6.87 11.71 4.15
C GLN A 100 -8.10 11.61 3.25
N LEU A 101 -7.97 12.04 1.98
CA LEU A 101 -9.03 11.89 0.98
C LEU A 101 -9.45 10.41 0.82
N LEU A 102 -8.49 9.50 0.68
CA LEU A 102 -8.75 8.06 0.60
C LEU A 102 -9.44 7.52 1.86
N SER A 103 -8.99 7.97 3.03
CA SER A 103 -9.61 7.61 4.31
C SER A 103 -11.06 8.07 4.39
N CYS A 104 -11.37 9.28 3.89
CA CYS A 104 -12.74 9.75 3.77
C CYS A 104 -13.57 8.86 2.84
N GLY A 105 -13.05 8.52 1.66
CA GLY A 105 -13.76 7.65 0.71
C GLY A 105 -14.00 6.24 1.23
N ASN A 106 -13.02 5.65 1.93
CA ASN A 106 -13.14 4.32 2.54
C ASN A 106 -14.18 4.29 3.67
N ARG A 107 -14.29 5.38 4.46
CA ARG A 107 -15.30 5.47 5.54
C ARG A 107 -16.73 5.59 5.02
N ARG A 108 -16.93 6.03 3.77
CA ARG A 108 -18.26 6.13 3.14
C ARG A 108 -18.73 4.82 2.52
N ALA A 109 -17.83 3.86 2.33
CA ALA A 109 -18.08 2.64 1.59
C ALA A 109 -18.11 1.40 2.50
N GLU A 110 -18.62 0.30 1.97
CA GLU A 110 -18.41 -1.01 2.58
C GLU A 110 -16.94 -1.43 2.48
N LYS A 111 -16.54 -2.44 3.26
CA LYS A 111 -15.16 -2.93 3.30
C LYS A 111 -14.69 -3.31 1.91
N GLY A 112 -13.59 -2.69 1.48
CA GLY A 112 -12.91 -2.96 0.22
C GLY A 112 -13.34 -2.08 -0.95
N ASP A 113 -14.31 -1.19 -0.73
CA ASP A 113 -14.66 -0.11 -1.65
C ASP A 113 -14.21 1.26 -1.11
N CYS A 114 -14.25 2.26 -2.00
CA CYS A 114 -13.90 3.64 -1.70
C CYS A 114 -14.73 4.57 -2.58
N ILE A 115 -15.58 5.40 -1.95
CA ILE A 115 -16.50 6.31 -2.66
C ILE A 115 -15.96 7.74 -2.59
N LEU A 116 -15.46 8.22 -3.73
CA LEU A 116 -14.94 9.58 -3.92
C LEU A 116 -15.82 10.33 -4.92
N TYR A 117 -16.16 11.58 -4.62
CA TYR A 117 -16.92 12.47 -5.48
C TYR A 117 -15.99 13.55 -6.08
N PRO A 118 -16.36 14.17 -7.21
CA PRO A 118 -15.58 15.27 -7.81
C PRO A 118 -15.24 16.39 -6.83
N ASP A 119 -16.21 16.80 -6.00
CA ASP A 119 -16.01 17.87 -5.01
C ASP A 119 -14.96 17.53 -3.94
N ASP A 120 -14.73 16.23 -3.65
CA ASP A 120 -13.73 15.84 -2.67
C ASP A 120 -12.30 16.18 -3.14
N LEU A 121 -12.07 16.33 -4.45
CA LEU A 121 -10.77 16.73 -4.98
C LEU A 121 -10.37 18.14 -4.50
N ALA A 122 -11.32 18.97 -4.05
CA ALA A 122 -11.01 20.26 -3.44
C ALA A 122 -10.11 20.10 -2.20
N ALA A 123 -10.25 19.00 -1.45
CA ALA A 123 -9.44 18.72 -0.26
C ALA A 123 -7.95 18.47 -0.56
N LEU A 124 -7.59 18.27 -1.84
CA LEU A 124 -6.20 18.11 -2.25
C LEU A 124 -5.47 19.44 -2.44
N SER A 125 -6.21 20.55 -2.50
CA SER A 125 -5.63 21.90 -2.60
C SER A 125 -4.85 22.24 -1.31
N PRO A 126 -3.69 22.91 -1.41
CA PRO A 126 -2.97 23.38 -0.24
C PRO A 126 -3.76 24.49 0.49
N LEU A 127 -3.54 24.62 1.80
CA LEU A 127 -4.18 25.65 2.62
C LEU A 127 -3.71 27.07 2.27
N ASN A 128 -2.46 27.21 1.80
CA ASN A 128 -1.85 28.48 1.41
C ASN A 128 -1.54 28.49 -0.10
N PRO A 129 -2.48 28.93 -0.97
CA PRO A 129 -2.21 29.15 -2.39
C PRO A 129 -1.12 30.22 -2.61
N PRO A 130 -0.40 30.25 -3.76
CA PRO A 130 -0.80 29.68 -5.06
C PRO A 130 -0.07 28.39 -5.49
N ALA A 131 0.79 27.79 -4.67
CA ALA A 131 1.62 26.67 -5.10
C ALA A 131 0.89 25.32 -5.02
N HIS A 132 0.31 24.84 -6.12
CA HIS A 132 -0.20 23.47 -6.18
C HIS A 132 0.94 22.45 -6.08
N ASP A 133 0.72 21.40 -5.30
CA ASP A 133 1.71 20.37 -4.94
C ASP A 133 1.19 18.95 -5.22
N GLN A 134 0.13 18.85 -6.02
CA GLN A 134 -0.39 17.61 -6.58
C GLN A 134 -0.25 17.67 -8.11
N ILE A 135 0.00 16.53 -8.74
CA ILE A 135 -0.03 16.39 -10.20
C ILE A 135 -1.11 15.39 -10.55
N PHE A 136 -1.96 15.75 -11.51
CA PHE A 136 -3.04 14.92 -12.00
C PHE A 136 -2.83 14.50 -13.44
N ILE A 137 -3.14 13.25 -13.75
CA ILE A 137 -3.16 12.74 -15.12
C ILE A 137 -4.51 12.10 -15.36
N ALA A 138 -5.38 12.77 -16.10
CA ALA A 138 -6.70 12.26 -16.44
C ALA A 138 -6.58 11.07 -17.39
N LEU A 139 -7.26 9.97 -17.06
CA LEU A 139 -7.29 8.75 -17.87
C LEU A 139 -8.60 8.74 -18.68
N PRO A 140 -8.55 9.00 -20.00
CA PRO A 140 -9.76 9.04 -20.81
C PRO A 140 -10.39 7.65 -20.95
N PRO A 141 -11.73 7.53 -20.93
CA PRO A 141 -12.40 6.29 -21.27
C PRO A 141 -12.13 5.89 -22.73
N ALA A 142 -12.57 4.70 -23.13
CA ALA A 142 -12.41 4.21 -24.51
C ALA A 142 -12.96 5.23 -25.53
N VAL A 143 -14.13 5.80 -25.22
CA VAL A 143 -14.78 6.88 -25.96
C VAL A 143 -14.97 8.08 -25.01
N PRO A 144 -14.11 9.12 -25.08
CA PRO A 144 -14.33 10.36 -24.34
C PRO A 144 -15.64 11.03 -24.75
N ASP A 145 -16.45 11.41 -23.77
CA ASP A 145 -17.72 12.08 -23.93
C ASP A 145 -17.71 13.48 -23.29
N ALA A 146 -18.84 14.18 -23.37
CA ALA A 146 -18.98 15.52 -22.82
C ALA A 146 -18.85 15.56 -21.28
N ALA A 147 -19.20 14.47 -20.60
CA ALA A 147 -19.05 14.36 -19.15
C ALA A 147 -17.57 14.30 -18.76
N PHE A 148 -16.76 13.48 -19.45
CA PHE A 148 -15.33 13.44 -19.26
C PHE A 148 -14.67 14.80 -19.55
N GLU A 149 -15.05 15.47 -20.64
CA GLU A 149 -14.53 16.80 -20.97
C GLU A 149 -14.89 17.84 -19.89
N HIS A 150 -16.11 17.81 -19.36
CA HIS A 150 -16.53 18.69 -18.29
C HIS A 150 -15.66 18.51 -17.04
N GLU A 151 -15.48 17.27 -16.59
CA GLU A 151 -14.66 16.94 -15.42
C GLU A 151 -13.18 17.29 -15.63
N LEU A 152 -12.65 17.05 -16.83
CA LEU A 152 -11.28 17.44 -17.19
C LEU A 152 -11.09 18.96 -17.09
N LYS A 153 -12.03 19.76 -17.62
CA LYS A 153 -11.99 21.23 -17.52
C LYS A 153 -12.12 21.70 -16.09
N THR A 154 -12.99 21.07 -15.29
CA THR A 154 -13.16 21.40 -13.87
C THR A 154 -11.88 21.13 -13.09
N LEU A 155 -11.23 19.99 -13.33
CA LEU A 155 -9.95 19.65 -12.71
C LEU A 155 -8.84 20.62 -13.13
N ALA A 156 -8.73 20.93 -14.43
CA ALA A 156 -7.72 21.85 -14.96
C ALA A 156 -7.88 23.27 -14.39
N ARG A 157 -9.11 23.77 -14.24
CA ARG A 157 -9.38 25.05 -13.58
C ARG A 157 -9.03 25.06 -12.09
N ARG A 158 -9.18 23.91 -11.42
CA ARG A 158 -8.86 23.77 -9.99
C ARG A 158 -7.35 23.70 -9.75
N PHE A 159 -6.60 23.08 -10.66
CA PHE A 159 -5.16 22.83 -10.54
C PHE A 159 -4.41 23.30 -11.81
N PRO A 160 -4.45 24.61 -12.14
CA PRO A 160 -3.82 25.15 -13.34
C PRO A 160 -2.33 24.80 -13.42
N GLY A 161 -1.86 24.25 -14.54
CA GLY A 161 -0.46 23.83 -14.75
C GLY A 161 -0.05 22.50 -14.08
N HIS A 162 -1.02 21.79 -13.48
CA HIS A 162 -0.81 20.54 -12.76
C HIS A 162 -1.70 19.39 -13.26
N VAL A 163 -2.41 19.59 -14.38
CA VAL A 163 -3.31 18.59 -14.96
C VAL A 163 -2.86 18.24 -16.37
N TYR A 164 -2.76 16.95 -16.62
CA TYR A 164 -2.34 16.36 -17.88
C TYR A 164 -3.42 15.39 -18.40
N LEU A 165 -3.39 15.11 -19.70
CA LEU A 165 -4.29 14.15 -20.34
C LEU A 165 -3.50 12.94 -20.85
N ALA A 166 -3.80 11.74 -20.36
CA ALA A 166 -3.13 10.54 -20.82
C ALA A 166 -3.51 10.16 -22.25
N ILE A 167 -2.53 9.73 -23.03
CA ILE A 167 -2.72 9.01 -24.29
C ILE A 167 -2.15 7.59 -24.16
N THR A 168 -2.93 6.63 -24.66
CA THR A 168 -2.59 5.20 -24.62
C THR A 168 -3.00 4.58 -25.95
N ARG A 169 -2.15 3.72 -26.50
CA ARG A 169 -2.47 2.89 -27.66
C ARG A 169 -3.27 1.68 -27.20
N LEU A 170 -4.51 1.58 -27.67
CA LEU A 170 -5.39 0.45 -27.36
C LEU A 170 -5.23 -0.68 -28.40
N TYR A 171 -4.51 -0.40 -29.50
CA TYR A 171 -4.32 -1.28 -30.63
C TYR A 171 -5.66 -1.67 -31.27
N GLN A 172 -6.55 -0.69 -31.36
CA GLN A 172 -7.82 -0.80 -32.07
C GLN A 172 -7.69 -0.12 -33.45
N GLY A 173 -8.55 -0.50 -34.39
CA GLY A 173 -8.55 0.08 -35.75
C GLY A 173 -8.84 1.58 -35.82
N ASN A 174 -9.17 2.22 -34.69
CA ASN A 174 -9.49 3.64 -34.58
C ASN A 174 -8.48 4.44 -33.72
N ASP A 175 -7.32 3.86 -33.37
CA ASP A 175 -6.33 4.51 -32.49
C ASP A 175 -5.90 5.89 -33.01
N GLU A 176 -5.62 6.05 -34.31
CA GLU A 176 -5.23 7.36 -34.89
C GLU A 176 -6.33 8.42 -34.71
N ARG A 177 -7.58 8.05 -34.99
CA ARG A 177 -8.73 8.93 -34.79
C ARG A 177 -8.90 9.29 -33.31
N ARG A 178 -8.62 8.34 -32.42
CA ARG A 178 -8.67 8.55 -30.98
C ARG A 178 -7.57 9.51 -30.51
N MET A 179 -6.33 9.33 -30.98
CA MET A 179 -5.21 10.23 -30.67
C MET A 179 -5.48 11.66 -31.15
N ALA A 180 -6.02 11.84 -32.36
CA ALA A 180 -6.40 13.16 -32.87
C ALA A 180 -7.48 13.83 -32.00
N LYS A 181 -8.52 13.09 -31.57
CA LYS A 181 -9.55 13.59 -30.66
C LYS A 181 -8.98 14.01 -29.31
N LEU A 182 -8.09 13.21 -28.73
CA LEU A 182 -7.45 13.55 -27.45
C LEU A 182 -6.52 14.76 -27.58
N SER A 183 -5.84 14.92 -28.72
CA SER A 183 -5.01 16.10 -28.99
C SER A 183 -5.86 17.37 -29.07
N ALA A 184 -7.01 17.32 -29.75
CA ALA A 184 -7.95 18.44 -29.78
C ALA A 184 -8.51 18.76 -28.38
N LEU A 185 -8.87 17.73 -27.60
CA LEU A 185 -9.37 17.89 -26.24
C LEU A 185 -8.30 18.50 -25.31
N SER A 186 -7.05 18.04 -25.43
CA SER A 186 -5.88 18.56 -24.72
C SER A 186 -5.72 20.07 -24.95
N ALA A 187 -5.78 20.51 -26.21
CA ALA A 187 -5.72 21.93 -26.57
C ALA A 187 -6.92 22.72 -26.03
N ALA A 188 -8.14 22.16 -26.11
CA ALA A 188 -9.36 22.82 -25.65
C ALA A 188 -9.44 22.97 -24.12
N CYS A 189 -8.77 22.12 -23.36
CA CYS A 189 -8.79 22.11 -21.89
C CYS A 189 -7.49 22.63 -21.25
N ASP A 190 -6.48 22.99 -22.06
CA ASP A 190 -5.14 23.33 -21.59
C ASP A 190 -4.52 22.25 -20.69
N THR A 191 -4.59 20.99 -21.15
CA THR A 191 -4.13 19.81 -20.41
C THR A 191 -3.13 19.03 -21.26
N PRO A 192 -1.81 19.28 -21.14
CA PRO A 192 -0.83 18.70 -22.03
C PRO A 192 -0.85 17.15 -22.04
N LEU A 193 -0.63 16.55 -23.21
CA LEU A 193 -0.67 15.10 -23.39
C LEU A 193 0.46 14.36 -22.66
N VAL A 194 0.19 13.20 -22.07
CA VAL A 194 1.23 12.36 -21.45
C VAL A 194 1.09 10.94 -21.96
N ALA A 195 2.18 10.35 -22.43
CA ALA A 195 2.18 8.97 -22.89
C ALA A 195 2.10 8.00 -21.70
N SER A 196 1.28 6.97 -21.84
CA SER A 196 1.23 5.87 -20.89
C SER A 196 0.73 4.60 -21.55
N ASN A 197 1.24 3.46 -21.08
CA ASN A 197 0.79 2.14 -21.49
C ASN A 197 -0.32 1.56 -20.58
N ASP A 198 -0.80 2.30 -19.56
CA ASP A 198 -1.86 1.89 -18.62
C ASP A 198 -1.67 0.46 -18.11
N VAL A 199 -0.51 0.24 -17.49
CA VAL A 199 0.05 -1.07 -17.14
C VAL A 199 -0.79 -1.76 -16.07
N HIS A 200 -1.28 -2.96 -16.38
CA HIS A 200 -2.02 -3.82 -15.46
C HIS A 200 -1.20 -5.04 -15.00
N PHE A 201 -0.06 -5.29 -15.64
CA PHE A 201 0.81 -6.40 -15.31
C PHE A 201 2.25 -6.15 -15.76
N HIS A 202 3.22 -6.84 -15.17
CA HIS A 202 4.63 -6.63 -15.50
C HIS A 202 5.03 -7.20 -16.87
N SER A 203 4.45 -8.32 -17.33
CA SER A 203 4.81 -9.01 -18.58
C SER A 203 3.58 -9.56 -19.34
N PRO A 204 3.66 -9.74 -20.68
CA PRO A 204 2.53 -10.20 -21.49
C PRO A 204 2.01 -11.59 -21.08
N GLU A 205 2.87 -12.47 -20.53
CA GLU A 205 2.49 -13.81 -20.06
C GLU A 205 1.50 -13.76 -18.88
N ARG A 206 1.37 -12.60 -18.24
CA ARG A 206 0.41 -12.38 -17.15
C ARG A 206 -1.01 -12.12 -17.64
N ARG A 207 -1.22 -11.93 -18.95
CA ARG A 207 -2.53 -11.65 -19.55
C ARG A 207 -3.62 -12.65 -19.14
N PRO A 208 -3.42 -13.99 -19.17
CA PRO A 208 -4.46 -14.94 -18.77
C PRO A 208 -4.90 -14.80 -17.30
N LEU A 209 -3.99 -14.43 -16.39
CA LEU A 209 -4.37 -14.15 -15.01
C LEU A 209 -5.23 -12.89 -14.91
N GLN A 210 -4.89 -11.85 -15.68
CA GLN A 210 -5.68 -10.62 -15.71
C GLN A 210 -7.10 -10.88 -16.23
N ASP A 211 -7.26 -11.76 -17.23
CA ASP A 211 -8.58 -12.18 -17.71
C ASP A 211 -9.39 -12.91 -16.65
N VAL A 212 -8.77 -13.85 -15.93
CA VAL A 212 -9.43 -14.54 -14.83
C VAL A 212 -9.84 -13.57 -13.73
N LEU A 213 -8.97 -12.64 -13.32
CA LEU A 213 -9.32 -11.61 -12.34
C LEU A 213 -10.49 -10.75 -12.79
N SER A 214 -10.51 -10.36 -14.07
CA SER A 214 -11.61 -9.58 -14.67
C SER A 214 -12.92 -10.37 -14.67
N CYS A 215 -12.89 -11.66 -15.02
CA CYS A 215 -14.04 -12.56 -14.96
C CYS A 215 -14.55 -12.75 -13.52
N ILE A 216 -13.66 -12.88 -12.53
CA ILE A 216 -14.05 -12.93 -11.11
C ILE A 216 -14.77 -11.64 -10.72
N ALA A 217 -14.22 -10.48 -11.07
CA ALA A 217 -14.82 -9.18 -10.79
C ALA A 217 -16.21 -9.02 -11.43
N MET A 218 -16.37 -9.46 -12.67
CA MET A 218 -17.63 -9.39 -13.42
C MET A 218 -18.60 -10.53 -13.10
N ARG A 219 -18.18 -11.50 -12.26
CA ARG A 219 -18.95 -12.70 -11.91
C ARG A 219 -19.43 -13.48 -13.13
N CYS A 220 -18.54 -13.71 -14.09
CA CYS A 220 -18.84 -14.50 -15.28
C CYS A 220 -17.72 -15.49 -15.60
N THR A 221 -18.01 -16.45 -16.47
CA THR A 221 -17.00 -17.36 -17.03
C THR A 221 -16.18 -16.67 -18.13
N ILE A 222 -15.06 -17.28 -18.54
CA ILE A 222 -14.28 -16.82 -19.71
C ILE A 222 -15.13 -16.87 -20.98
N ALA A 223 -15.91 -17.94 -21.16
CA ALA A 223 -16.76 -18.12 -22.33
C ALA A 223 -17.84 -17.03 -22.45
N GLU A 224 -18.40 -16.59 -21.33
CA GLU A 224 -19.39 -15.51 -21.29
C GLU A 224 -18.78 -14.10 -21.41
N ALA A 225 -17.49 -13.94 -21.10
CA ALA A 225 -16.88 -12.62 -20.98
C ALA A 225 -16.92 -11.83 -22.29
N GLY A 226 -16.73 -12.50 -23.43
CA GLY A 226 -16.82 -11.89 -24.76
C GLY A 226 -15.93 -10.65 -24.92
N LEU A 227 -16.48 -9.56 -25.43
CA LEU A 227 -15.78 -8.28 -25.66
C LEU A 227 -15.48 -7.48 -24.37
N ARG A 228 -15.82 -8.02 -23.19
CA ARG A 228 -15.52 -7.36 -21.90
C ARG A 228 -14.05 -7.53 -21.49
N LEU A 229 -13.36 -8.52 -22.05
CA LEU A 229 -11.91 -8.71 -21.87
C LEU A 229 -11.14 -7.84 -22.86
N ALA A 230 -9.90 -7.46 -22.51
CA ALA A 230 -9.06 -6.73 -23.45
C ALA A 230 -8.74 -7.58 -24.69
N ALA A 231 -8.64 -6.95 -25.85
CA ALA A 231 -8.40 -7.67 -27.11
C ALA A 231 -6.97 -8.22 -27.23
N ASN A 232 -6.03 -7.70 -26.45
CA ASN A 232 -4.60 -7.98 -26.57
C ASN A 232 -3.90 -7.96 -25.20
N ALA A 233 -2.63 -8.34 -25.19
CA ALA A 233 -1.78 -8.37 -24.00
C ALA A 233 -0.97 -7.09 -23.78
N GLU A 234 -1.32 -5.97 -24.42
CA GLU A 234 -0.41 -4.83 -24.56
C GLU A 234 -0.23 -4.00 -23.28
N ARG A 235 -1.05 -4.20 -22.25
CA ARG A 235 -0.98 -3.46 -20.96
C ARG A 235 0.10 -4.00 -20.00
N HIS A 236 1.29 -4.31 -20.53
CA HIS A 236 2.49 -4.69 -19.76
C HIS A 236 3.56 -3.60 -19.70
N LEU A 237 4.60 -3.74 -18.88
CA LEU A 237 5.76 -2.83 -18.96
C LEU A 237 6.53 -3.07 -20.27
N LYS A 238 6.78 -2.00 -21.03
CA LYS A 238 7.54 -2.06 -22.30
C LYS A 238 8.91 -1.40 -22.16
N PRO A 239 9.94 -1.79 -22.92
CA PRO A 239 11.19 -1.03 -22.97
C PRO A 239 10.94 0.43 -23.38
N PRO A 240 11.66 1.43 -22.81
CA PRO A 240 11.54 2.83 -23.21
C PRO A 240 11.69 3.07 -24.72
N ALA A 241 12.64 2.40 -25.37
CA ALA A 241 12.84 2.49 -26.82
C ALA A 241 11.60 2.04 -27.63
N GLU A 242 10.87 1.04 -27.13
CA GLU A 242 9.64 0.60 -27.77
C GLU A 242 8.52 1.64 -27.59
N ILE A 243 8.43 2.28 -26.42
CA ILE A 243 7.48 3.36 -26.17
C ILE A 243 7.71 4.54 -27.13
N HIS A 244 8.96 4.95 -27.35
CA HIS A 244 9.29 5.97 -28.34
C HIS A 244 8.79 5.60 -29.75
N ARG A 245 8.93 4.34 -30.15
CA ARG A 245 8.42 3.85 -31.43
C ARG A 245 6.88 3.87 -31.49
N ILE A 246 6.20 3.42 -30.44
CA ILE A 246 4.73 3.34 -30.35
C ILE A 246 4.08 4.73 -30.43
N PHE A 247 4.74 5.73 -29.84
CA PHE A 247 4.29 7.11 -29.77
C PHE A 247 5.04 8.03 -30.75
N ALA A 248 5.53 7.50 -31.88
CA ALA A 248 6.03 8.33 -32.96
C ALA A 248 4.97 9.37 -33.39
N GLY A 249 5.37 10.64 -33.51
CA GLY A 249 4.50 11.81 -33.70
C GLY A 249 3.93 12.41 -32.39
N PHE A 250 4.19 11.77 -31.24
CA PHE A 250 3.80 12.21 -29.90
C PHE A 250 5.00 12.24 -28.94
N GLU A 251 6.19 12.55 -29.44
CA GLU A 251 7.45 12.56 -28.69
C GLU A 251 7.40 13.48 -27.47
N HIS A 252 6.66 14.60 -27.60
CA HIS A 252 6.41 15.54 -26.52
C HIS A 252 5.65 14.90 -25.34
N ALA A 253 4.74 13.95 -25.61
CA ALA A 253 3.97 13.27 -24.57
C ALA A 253 4.82 12.23 -23.84
N VAL A 254 5.79 11.61 -24.53
CA VAL A 254 6.77 10.70 -23.92
C VAL A 254 7.74 11.48 -23.03
N THR A 255 8.33 12.55 -23.56
CA THR A 255 9.25 13.46 -22.84
C THR A 255 8.63 13.97 -21.53
N ARG A 256 7.34 14.34 -21.59
CA ARG A 256 6.57 14.87 -20.46
C ARG A 256 6.47 13.92 -19.27
N THR A 257 6.61 12.62 -19.48
CA THR A 257 6.62 11.66 -18.38
C THR A 257 7.81 11.90 -17.43
N GLY A 258 8.99 12.16 -17.99
CA GLY A 258 10.19 12.53 -17.25
C GLY A 258 10.08 13.91 -16.59
N GLU A 259 9.45 14.88 -17.27
CA GLU A 259 9.18 16.22 -16.70
C GLU A 259 8.28 16.12 -15.46
N ILE A 260 7.23 15.31 -15.51
CA ILE A 260 6.35 15.05 -14.37
C ILE A 260 7.12 14.36 -13.24
N ALA A 261 7.90 13.33 -13.58
CA ALA A 261 8.73 12.61 -12.62
C ALA A 261 9.74 13.52 -11.91
N ALA A 262 10.28 14.54 -12.60
CA ALA A 262 11.18 15.52 -12.03
C ALA A 262 10.50 16.42 -10.99
N ARG A 263 9.19 16.66 -11.08
CA ARG A 263 8.40 17.47 -10.14
C ARG A 263 7.93 16.68 -8.90
N CYS A 264 7.81 15.36 -9.02
CA CYS A 264 7.32 14.50 -7.93
C CYS A 264 8.44 14.11 -6.95
N HIS A 265 8.69 14.92 -5.92
CA HIS A 265 9.81 14.71 -4.99
C HIS A 265 9.50 13.80 -3.79
N PHE A 266 8.22 13.61 -3.46
CA PHE A 266 7.83 12.80 -2.31
C PHE A 266 8.39 11.38 -2.34
N SER A 267 9.01 10.96 -1.24
CA SER A 267 9.46 9.60 -0.98
C SER A 267 8.84 9.05 0.31
N LEU A 268 8.55 7.74 0.35
CA LEU A 268 8.14 7.09 1.60
C LEU A 268 9.26 7.13 2.66
N ASP A 269 10.50 7.46 2.29
CA ASP A 269 11.61 7.67 3.22
C ASP A 269 11.45 8.92 4.09
N GLU A 270 10.58 9.85 3.70
CA GLU A 270 10.22 11.02 4.51
C GLU A 270 9.25 10.68 5.66
N LEU A 271 8.74 9.44 5.72
CA LEU A 271 7.83 9.01 6.77
C LEU A 271 8.64 8.50 7.98
N ALA A 272 8.46 9.16 9.11
CA ALA A 272 9.07 8.79 10.39
C ALA A 272 7.98 8.46 11.42
N TYR A 273 8.37 7.73 12.47
CA TYR A 273 7.50 7.55 13.63
C TYR A 273 7.33 8.88 14.35
N GLU A 274 6.08 9.32 14.49
CA GLU A 274 5.69 10.45 15.32
C GLU A 274 4.86 9.89 16.48
N TYR A 275 5.43 9.88 17.68
CA TYR A 275 4.70 9.46 18.86
C TYR A 275 3.72 10.56 19.29
N PRO A 276 2.55 10.21 19.84
CA PRO A 276 1.62 11.20 20.37
C PRO A 276 2.31 12.05 21.44
N ASP A 277 2.08 13.36 21.41
CA ASP A 277 2.36 14.24 22.55
C ASP A 277 1.42 13.85 23.69
N GLU A 278 1.84 12.88 24.51
CA GLU A 278 1.18 12.64 25.79
C GLU A 278 1.41 13.88 26.66
N PRO A 279 0.38 14.44 27.32
CA PRO A 279 0.61 15.43 28.35
C PRO A 279 1.60 14.81 29.35
N SER A 280 2.67 15.52 29.69
CA SER A 280 3.75 15.05 30.57
C SER A 280 3.31 14.83 32.03
N GLY A 281 2.01 14.69 32.26
CA GLY A 281 1.38 14.51 33.56
C GLY A 281 1.71 15.67 34.48
N GLU A 282 2.33 15.33 35.62
CA GLU A 282 2.77 16.29 36.64
C GLU A 282 4.19 16.81 36.37
N SER A 283 4.86 16.34 35.32
CA SER A 283 6.24 16.68 34.99
C SER A 283 6.34 17.63 33.79
N ALA A 284 7.50 18.24 33.59
CA ALA A 284 7.73 19.20 32.50
C ALA A 284 8.01 18.54 31.13
N THR A 285 8.48 17.29 31.11
CA THR A 285 8.83 16.57 29.87
C THR A 285 8.39 15.10 29.94
N PRO A 286 8.15 14.43 28.80
CA PRO A 286 7.85 12.99 28.76
C PRO A 286 8.92 12.14 29.45
N GLN A 287 10.20 12.46 29.25
CA GLN A 287 11.30 11.75 29.91
C GLN A 287 11.24 11.90 31.44
N ALA A 288 11.03 13.11 31.95
CA ALA A 288 10.94 13.34 33.38
C ALA A 288 9.73 12.61 34.01
N GLU A 289 8.60 12.55 33.29
CA GLU A 289 7.44 11.81 33.75
C GLU A 289 7.67 10.30 33.78
N LEU A 290 8.33 9.76 32.73
CA LEU A 290 8.70 8.36 32.68
C LEU A 290 9.62 7.98 33.85
N GLU A 291 10.62 8.81 34.15
CA GLU A 291 11.51 8.61 35.30
C GLU A 291 10.73 8.62 36.61
N ARG A 292 9.87 9.63 36.82
CA ARG A 292 9.04 9.75 38.01
C ARG A 292 8.17 8.52 38.24
N LEU A 293 7.43 8.09 37.22
CA LEU A 293 6.55 6.91 37.29
C LEU A 293 7.33 5.62 37.50
N SER A 294 8.50 5.48 36.86
CA SER A 294 9.37 4.32 37.03
C SER A 294 9.88 4.20 38.48
N TRP A 295 10.28 5.31 39.10
CA TRP A 295 10.73 5.31 40.50
C TRP A 295 9.60 5.08 41.49
N ILE A 296 8.40 5.62 41.23
CA ILE A 296 7.19 5.32 42.02
C ILE A 296 6.87 3.83 41.95
N GLY A 297 6.86 3.26 40.75
CA GLY A 297 6.62 1.83 40.52
C GLY A 297 7.66 0.96 41.23
N ALA A 298 8.93 1.32 41.15
CA ALA A 298 10.01 0.61 41.86
C ALA A 298 9.81 0.64 43.38
N ALA A 299 9.46 1.80 43.96
CA ALA A 299 9.20 1.91 45.40
C ALA A 299 8.00 1.05 45.85
N GLN A 300 6.96 0.92 45.02
CA GLN A 300 5.81 0.06 45.30
C GLN A 300 6.16 -1.43 45.23
N LYS A 301 7.01 -1.84 44.27
CA LYS A 301 7.46 -3.24 44.11
C LYS A 301 8.40 -3.68 45.24
N TRP A 302 9.22 -2.76 45.75
CA TRP A 302 10.18 -3.03 46.82
C TRP A 302 10.02 -2.06 48.01
N PRO A 303 8.98 -2.23 48.85
CA PRO A 303 8.74 -1.36 50.01
C PRO A 303 9.87 -1.38 51.06
N ALA A 304 10.60 -2.49 51.15
CA ALA A 304 11.76 -2.64 52.05
C ALA A 304 13.06 -2.03 51.49
N GLY A 305 13.02 -1.45 50.29
CA GLY A 305 14.16 -0.85 49.61
C GLY A 305 14.47 -1.50 48.26
N ILE A 306 14.73 -0.66 47.25
CA ILE A 306 15.04 -1.10 45.89
C ILE A 306 16.46 -1.72 45.85
N PRO A 307 16.63 -2.97 45.38
CA PRO A 307 17.94 -3.61 45.27
C PRO A 307 18.92 -2.78 44.41
N HIS A 308 20.20 -2.75 44.82
CA HIS A 308 21.23 -1.93 44.14
C HIS A 308 21.36 -2.25 42.64
N LYS A 309 21.36 -3.54 42.28
CA LYS A 309 21.40 -4.00 40.88
C LYS A 309 20.25 -3.41 40.06
N VAL A 310 19.02 -3.47 40.57
CA VAL A 310 17.83 -2.92 39.90
C VAL A 310 17.90 -1.41 39.77
N ARG A 311 18.36 -0.70 40.80
CA ARG A 311 18.53 0.76 40.74
C ARG A 311 19.52 1.17 39.64
N GLN A 312 20.62 0.44 39.50
CA GLN A 312 21.60 0.66 38.43
C GLN A 312 21.01 0.37 37.04
N THR A 313 20.29 -0.76 36.89
CA THR A 313 19.62 -1.13 35.64
C THR A 313 18.59 -0.06 35.23
N LEU A 314 17.71 0.36 36.14
CA LEU A 314 16.72 1.41 35.87
C LEU A 314 17.37 2.71 35.41
N ALA A 315 18.43 3.17 36.08
CA ALA A 315 19.15 4.38 35.71
C ALA A 315 19.92 4.26 34.38
N HIS A 316 20.26 3.04 33.94
CA HIS A 316 20.83 2.80 32.63
C HIS A 316 19.75 2.80 31.54
N GLU A 317 18.66 2.03 31.74
CA GLU A 317 17.54 1.95 30.81
C GLU A 317 16.90 3.33 30.55
N LEU A 318 16.61 4.09 31.60
CA LEU A 318 15.99 5.42 31.49
C LEU A 318 16.86 6.39 30.69
N ARG A 319 18.19 6.32 30.84
CA ARG A 319 19.13 7.14 30.08
C ARG A 319 19.08 6.78 28.59
N LEU A 320 19.14 5.48 28.27
CA LEU A 320 19.10 5.03 26.87
C LEU A 320 17.75 5.37 26.21
N ILE A 321 16.65 5.25 26.95
CA ILE A 321 15.32 5.67 26.49
C ILE A 321 15.29 7.17 26.17
N GLY A 322 15.92 8.00 27.01
CA GLY A 322 16.04 9.44 26.79
C GLY A 322 16.94 9.80 25.61
N GLU A 323 18.07 9.09 25.45
CA GLU A 323 18.99 9.28 24.32
C GLU A 323 18.35 8.95 22.96
N LEU A 324 17.41 7.99 22.95
CA LEU A 324 16.69 7.55 21.75
C LEU A 324 15.28 8.15 21.59
N ASP A 325 14.90 9.05 22.49
CA ASP A 325 13.60 9.75 22.51
C ASP A 325 12.37 8.81 22.50
N TYR A 326 12.45 7.69 23.23
CA TYR A 326 11.35 6.71 23.32
C TYR A 326 10.41 6.94 24.51
N ALA A 327 10.64 7.97 25.33
CA ALA A 327 9.81 8.21 26.51
C ALA A 327 8.30 8.35 26.21
N PRO A 328 7.86 9.09 25.17
CA PRO A 328 6.43 9.16 24.82
C PRO A 328 5.82 7.78 24.55
N TYR A 329 6.57 6.89 23.88
CA TYR A 329 6.09 5.54 23.58
C TYR A 329 5.83 4.72 24.84
N PHE A 330 6.76 4.74 25.80
CA PHE A 330 6.59 4.05 27.10
C PHE A 330 5.41 4.63 27.88
N LEU A 331 5.20 5.94 27.85
CA LEU A 331 4.07 6.59 28.53
C LEU A 331 2.73 6.19 27.90
N THR A 332 2.63 6.15 26.57
CA THR A 332 1.42 5.67 25.88
C THR A 332 1.09 4.23 26.28
N VAL A 333 2.08 3.33 26.31
CA VAL A 333 1.83 1.94 26.73
C VAL A 333 1.47 1.84 28.21
N ASN A 334 2.16 2.59 29.07
CA ASN A 334 1.86 2.65 30.50
C ASN A 334 0.42 3.10 30.77
N ASP A 335 -0.05 4.13 30.06
CA ASP A 335 -1.42 4.64 30.15
C ASP A 335 -2.47 3.57 29.79
N ILE A 336 -2.27 2.86 28.67
CA ILE A 336 -3.15 1.77 28.24
C ILE A 336 -3.17 0.63 29.27
N VAL A 337 -2.00 0.25 29.80
CA VAL A 337 -1.88 -0.79 30.83
C VAL A 337 -2.53 -0.35 32.14
N HIS A 338 -2.34 0.92 32.54
CA HIS A 338 -2.93 1.49 33.74
C HIS A 338 -4.46 1.50 33.67
N PHE A 339 -5.03 1.90 32.52
CA PHE A 339 -6.46 1.81 32.25
C PHE A 339 -6.97 0.36 32.39
N ALA A 340 -6.29 -0.60 31.74
CA ALA A 340 -6.69 -2.00 31.77
C ALA A 340 -6.69 -2.54 33.20
N ARG A 341 -5.60 -2.33 33.96
CA ARG A 341 -5.49 -2.75 35.36
C ARG A 341 -6.52 -2.08 36.27
N GLY A 342 -6.79 -0.79 36.08
CA GLY A 342 -7.81 -0.06 36.84
C GLY A 342 -9.23 -0.59 36.63
N ARG A 343 -9.48 -1.28 35.52
CA ARG A 343 -10.74 -1.98 35.20
C ARG A 343 -10.71 -3.48 35.51
N GLY A 344 -9.64 -3.97 36.15
CA GLY A 344 -9.44 -5.39 36.43
C GLY A 344 -9.28 -6.25 35.17
N ILE A 345 -8.88 -5.66 34.04
CA ILE A 345 -8.59 -6.39 32.79
C ILE A 345 -7.19 -7.00 32.91
N LEU A 346 -7.09 -8.32 32.71
CA LEU A 346 -5.80 -8.99 32.72
C LEU A 346 -4.97 -8.54 31.52
N CYS A 347 -3.73 -8.12 31.78
CA CYS A 347 -2.78 -7.74 30.75
C CYS A 347 -1.34 -8.14 31.10
N GLN A 348 -0.54 -8.44 30.07
CA GLN A 348 0.84 -8.86 30.21
C GLN A 348 1.65 -8.47 28.97
N GLY A 349 2.75 -7.76 29.16
CA GLY A 349 3.73 -7.51 28.09
C GLY A 349 4.45 -8.80 27.68
N ARG A 350 4.64 -8.98 26.37
CA ARG A 350 5.33 -10.12 25.75
C ARG A 350 6.57 -9.67 24.97
N GLY A 351 7.34 -10.64 24.48
CA GLY A 351 8.51 -10.39 23.63
C GLY A 351 9.66 -9.71 24.37
N SER A 352 10.34 -8.81 23.69
CA SER A 352 11.55 -8.12 24.18
C SER A 352 11.26 -7.17 25.35
N ALA A 353 10.03 -6.65 25.49
CA ALA A 353 9.61 -5.82 26.61
C ALA A 353 9.79 -6.50 27.98
N ALA A 354 9.78 -7.83 28.04
CA ALA A 354 10.07 -8.61 29.25
C ALA A 354 11.51 -8.42 29.77
N ASN A 355 12.43 -7.90 28.94
CA ASN A 355 13.83 -7.64 29.30
C ASN A 355 14.07 -6.20 29.79
N SER A 356 13.03 -5.48 30.23
CA SER A 356 13.16 -4.11 30.75
C SER A 356 12.68 -4.01 32.20
N ALA A 357 13.56 -3.50 33.06
CA ALA A 357 13.23 -3.12 34.43
C ALA A 357 12.24 -1.94 34.48
N VAL A 358 12.33 -1.00 33.52
CA VAL A 358 11.34 0.09 33.37
C VAL A 358 9.95 -0.48 33.11
N CYS A 359 9.80 -1.41 32.14
CA CYS A 359 8.53 -2.08 31.87
C CYS A 359 7.97 -2.83 33.10
N TYR A 360 8.83 -3.47 33.89
CA TYR A 360 8.42 -4.14 35.12
C TYR A 360 7.91 -3.15 36.19
N CYS A 361 8.61 -2.04 36.38
CA CYS A 361 8.25 -1.01 37.36
C CYS A 361 6.93 -0.32 37.00
N LEU A 362 6.69 -0.06 35.71
CA LEU A 362 5.42 0.47 35.22
C LEU A 362 4.28 -0.56 35.24
N GLY A 363 4.57 -1.84 35.54
CA GLY A 363 3.58 -2.91 35.55
C GLY A 363 3.13 -3.37 34.16
N ILE A 364 3.87 -3.01 33.12
CA ILE A 364 3.69 -3.50 31.74
C ILE A 364 4.03 -5.00 31.70
N THR A 365 5.09 -5.42 32.39
CA THR A 365 5.51 -6.83 32.48
C THR A 365 5.50 -7.34 33.91
N ALA A 366 5.27 -8.64 34.09
CA ALA A 366 5.40 -9.32 35.39
C ALA A 366 6.78 -9.96 35.65
N VAL A 367 7.76 -9.79 34.75
CA VAL A 367 9.08 -10.45 34.84
C VAL A 367 10.00 -9.66 35.78
N ASP A 368 10.32 -10.27 36.92
CA ASP A 368 11.13 -9.65 37.97
C ASP A 368 12.63 -9.59 37.58
N PRO A 369 13.22 -8.39 37.41
CA PRO A 369 14.63 -8.21 37.03
C PRO A 369 15.63 -8.74 38.06
N THR A 370 15.19 -9.06 39.28
CA THR A 370 16.07 -9.63 40.31
C THR A 370 16.28 -11.13 40.14
N LYS A 371 15.37 -11.82 39.44
CA LYS A 371 15.36 -13.29 39.33
C LYS A 371 15.98 -13.80 38.04
N ILE A 372 16.13 -12.94 37.03
CA ILE A 372 16.59 -13.28 35.69
C ILE A 372 17.52 -12.16 35.22
N ASP A 373 18.63 -12.53 34.54
CA ASP A 373 19.47 -11.55 33.86
C ASP A 373 18.78 -11.08 32.58
N LEU A 374 18.31 -9.84 32.61
CA LEU A 374 17.64 -9.20 31.48
C LEU A 374 18.69 -8.67 30.49
N LEU A 375 18.50 -8.94 29.21
CA LEU A 375 19.33 -8.40 28.12
C LEU A 375 18.60 -7.23 27.47
N PHE A 376 18.68 -6.05 28.07
CA PHE A 376 17.97 -4.86 27.63
C PHE A 376 18.39 -4.42 26.22
N GLU A 377 19.63 -4.65 25.82
CA GLU A 377 20.16 -4.32 24.49
C GLU A 377 19.51 -5.14 23.36
N ARG A 378 18.86 -6.26 23.70
CA ARG A 378 18.01 -7.00 22.74
C ARG A 378 16.65 -6.34 22.54
N PHE A 379 16.24 -5.44 23.43
CA PHE A 379 14.98 -4.71 23.37
C PHE A 379 15.18 -3.31 22.77
N ILE A 380 16.17 -2.56 23.25
CA ILE A 380 16.52 -1.23 22.74
C ILE A 380 18.02 -1.21 22.43
N SER A 381 18.39 -0.86 21.20
CA SER A 381 19.79 -0.76 20.78
C SER A 381 19.99 0.47 19.90
N ALA A 382 20.95 1.33 20.28
CA ALA A 382 21.36 2.48 19.50
C ALA A 382 21.94 2.10 18.12
N GLU A 383 22.47 0.89 17.97
CA GLU A 383 23.09 0.43 16.71
C GLU A 383 22.07 -0.03 15.66
N ARG A 384 20.85 -0.42 16.09
CA ARG A 384 19.83 -0.94 15.18
C ARG A 384 18.96 0.13 14.53
N ASN A 385 18.85 1.31 15.15
CA ASN A 385 17.99 2.41 14.71
C ASN A 385 16.55 1.96 14.33
N GLU A 386 16.06 0.92 15.01
CA GLU A 386 14.70 0.37 14.88
C GLU A 386 13.96 0.67 16.18
N PRO A 387 12.72 1.21 16.12
CA PRO A 387 11.92 1.45 17.32
C PRO A 387 11.64 0.16 18.11
N PRO A 388 11.58 0.22 19.46
CA PRO A 388 11.22 -0.92 20.27
C PRO A 388 9.77 -1.33 20.05
N ASP A 389 9.50 -2.63 20.11
CA ASP A 389 8.15 -3.20 20.02
C ASP A 389 7.70 -3.69 21.40
N ILE A 390 6.78 -2.97 22.03
CA ILE A 390 6.12 -3.33 23.29
C ILE A 390 4.74 -3.90 22.98
N ASP A 391 4.73 -5.21 22.81
CA ASP A 391 3.51 -5.97 22.65
C ASP A 391 2.85 -6.26 24.01
N VAL A 392 1.57 -5.94 24.16
CA VAL A 392 0.79 -6.26 25.36
C VAL A 392 -0.38 -7.18 25.00
N ASP A 393 -0.43 -8.33 25.66
CA ASP A 393 -1.57 -9.24 25.62
C ASP A 393 -2.64 -8.76 26.60
N PHE A 394 -3.90 -8.75 26.15
CA PHE A 394 -5.07 -8.42 26.96
C PHE A 394 -6.03 -9.61 26.98
N GLU A 395 -6.81 -9.72 28.04
CA GLU A 395 -7.94 -10.65 28.16
C GLU A 395 -8.83 -10.61 26.90
N HIS A 396 -9.06 -11.78 26.29
CA HIS A 396 -9.69 -11.86 24.96
C HIS A 396 -11.08 -11.22 24.92
N GLU A 397 -11.93 -11.52 25.91
CA GLU A 397 -13.32 -11.04 25.97
C GLU A 397 -13.42 -9.54 26.27
N ARG A 398 -12.39 -8.97 26.91
CA ARG A 398 -12.37 -7.56 27.36
C ARG A 398 -11.42 -6.67 26.56
N ARG A 399 -10.74 -7.22 25.54
CA ARG A 399 -9.85 -6.47 24.64
C ARG A 399 -10.55 -5.28 23.97
N GLU A 400 -11.84 -5.43 23.66
CA GLU A 400 -12.63 -4.38 23.03
C GLU A 400 -12.75 -3.13 23.92
N GLU A 401 -12.83 -3.28 25.25
CA GLU A 401 -12.86 -2.14 26.18
C GLU A 401 -11.59 -1.27 26.06
N VAL A 402 -10.43 -1.92 25.91
CA VAL A 402 -9.13 -1.25 25.72
C VAL A 402 -9.07 -0.55 24.37
N ILE A 403 -9.58 -1.19 23.30
CA ILE A 403 -9.67 -0.58 21.98
C ILE A 403 -10.56 0.67 22.00
N GLN A 404 -11.71 0.60 22.66
CA GLN A 404 -12.62 1.74 22.78
C GLN A 404 -12.02 2.87 23.65
N TYR A 405 -11.24 2.54 24.68
CA TYR A 405 -10.47 3.53 25.43
C TYR A 405 -9.50 4.30 24.53
N ILE A 406 -8.72 3.60 23.70
CA ILE A 406 -7.79 4.22 22.74
C ILE A 406 -8.55 5.11 21.76
N TYR A 407 -9.69 4.65 21.22
CA TYR A 407 -10.50 5.49 20.33
C TYR A 407 -11.12 6.70 21.02
N ALA A 408 -11.52 6.58 22.29
CA ALA A 408 -12.05 7.71 23.05
C ALA A 408 -10.96 8.76 23.34
N LYS A 409 -9.73 8.31 23.65
CA LYS A 409 -8.60 9.19 23.97
C LYS A 409 -8.03 9.90 22.73
N TYR A 410 -7.72 9.16 21.66
CA TYR A 410 -7.04 9.73 20.48
C TYR A 410 -7.98 10.06 19.32
N GLY A 411 -9.21 9.56 19.36
CA GLY A 411 -10.18 9.69 18.27
C GLY A 411 -9.88 8.79 17.07
N ARG A 412 -10.92 8.48 16.30
CA ARG A 412 -10.82 7.66 15.06
C ARG A 412 -10.06 8.34 13.90
N HIS A 413 -9.58 9.56 14.11
CA HIS A 413 -8.79 10.32 13.14
C HIS A 413 -7.28 10.18 13.39
N ARG A 414 -6.86 9.64 14.56
CA ARG A 414 -5.45 9.37 14.91
C ARG A 414 -5.19 7.92 15.32
N ALA A 415 -6.23 7.17 15.68
CA ALA A 415 -6.15 5.74 15.98
C ALA A 415 -6.85 4.90 14.90
N GLY A 416 -6.26 3.76 14.57
CA GLY A 416 -6.81 2.77 13.65
C GLY A 416 -6.21 1.38 13.89
N ILE A 417 -6.91 0.34 13.48
CA ILE A 417 -6.42 -1.05 13.57
C ILE A 417 -5.61 -1.37 12.31
N ALA A 418 -4.43 -1.96 12.50
CA ALA A 418 -3.61 -2.46 11.40
C ALA A 418 -4.39 -3.52 10.60
N ALA A 419 -4.61 -3.25 9.32
CA ALA A 419 -5.31 -4.17 8.43
C ALA A 419 -4.45 -5.40 8.12
N THR A 420 -5.09 -6.56 8.01
CA THR A 420 -4.44 -7.77 7.48
C THR A 420 -4.77 -7.91 6.00
N VAL A 421 -3.73 -8.01 5.16
CA VAL A 421 -3.90 -8.31 3.74
C VAL A 421 -4.21 -9.79 3.57
N ILE A 422 -5.42 -10.10 3.12
CA ILE A 422 -5.81 -11.47 2.79
C ILE A 422 -5.22 -11.79 1.42
N THR A 423 -4.65 -12.97 1.26
CA THR A 423 -4.22 -13.48 -0.05
C THR A 423 -5.05 -14.69 -0.41
N TYR A 424 -5.25 -14.90 -1.71
CA TYR A 424 -5.68 -16.20 -2.20
C TYR A 424 -4.78 -17.28 -1.63
N ARG A 425 -5.38 -18.42 -1.29
CA ARG A 425 -4.66 -19.65 -0.94
C ARG A 425 -4.97 -20.66 -2.03
N THR A 426 -4.17 -21.70 -2.14
CA THR A 426 -4.29 -22.70 -3.21
C THR A 426 -5.72 -23.21 -3.40
N ARG A 427 -6.45 -23.54 -2.32
CA ARG A 427 -7.85 -23.99 -2.39
C ARG A 427 -8.80 -22.92 -2.94
N SER A 428 -8.69 -21.65 -2.49
CA SER A 428 -9.58 -20.58 -2.99
C SER A 428 -9.23 -20.19 -4.42
N ALA A 429 -7.95 -20.20 -4.79
CA ALA A 429 -7.49 -19.93 -6.14
C ALA A 429 -8.02 -20.97 -7.13
N VAL A 430 -7.92 -22.27 -6.82
CA VAL A 430 -8.47 -23.35 -7.65
C VAL A 430 -9.98 -23.21 -7.80
N ARG A 431 -10.68 -22.89 -6.71
CA ARG A 431 -12.13 -22.75 -6.71
C ARG A 431 -12.57 -21.61 -7.64
N ASP A 432 -12.00 -20.42 -7.51
CA ASP A 432 -12.43 -19.28 -8.31
C ASP A 432 -11.94 -19.35 -9.76
N VAL A 433 -10.73 -19.87 -10.01
CA VAL A 433 -10.29 -20.17 -11.39
C VAL A 433 -11.22 -21.19 -12.01
N GLY A 434 -11.54 -22.29 -11.32
CA GLY A 434 -12.39 -23.32 -11.88
C GLY A 434 -13.83 -22.84 -12.14
N LYS A 435 -14.39 -21.96 -11.30
CA LYS A 435 -15.67 -21.28 -11.60
C LYS A 435 -15.58 -20.47 -12.88
N VAL A 436 -14.53 -19.67 -13.05
CA VAL A 436 -14.30 -18.85 -14.24
C VAL A 436 -14.11 -19.71 -15.50
N MET A 437 -13.52 -20.91 -15.34
CA MET A 437 -13.41 -21.90 -16.42
C MET A 437 -14.71 -22.67 -16.69
N GLY A 438 -15.78 -22.46 -15.92
CA GLY A 438 -17.07 -23.14 -16.10
C GLY A 438 -17.13 -24.55 -15.49
N LEU A 439 -16.26 -24.91 -14.54
CA LEU A 439 -16.30 -26.21 -13.87
C LEU A 439 -17.51 -26.34 -12.94
N SER A 440 -18.09 -27.53 -12.89
CA SER A 440 -19.19 -27.86 -11.97
C SER A 440 -18.75 -27.85 -10.50
N GLN A 441 -19.69 -27.61 -9.58
CA GLN A 441 -19.41 -27.59 -8.14
C GLN A 441 -18.87 -28.94 -7.63
N ASP A 442 -19.32 -30.06 -8.20
CA ASP A 442 -18.83 -31.39 -7.85
C ASP A 442 -17.37 -31.57 -8.23
N THR A 443 -17.00 -31.13 -9.45
CA THR A 443 -15.62 -31.15 -9.93
C THR A 443 -14.74 -30.26 -9.04
N LEU A 444 -15.19 -29.04 -8.72
CA LEU A 444 -14.46 -28.13 -7.82
C LEU A 444 -14.27 -28.72 -6.42
N SER A 445 -15.27 -29.40 -5.89
CA SER A 445 -15.22 -30.04 -4.58
C SER A 445 -14.22 -31.20 -4.57
N ALA A 446 -14.22 -32.04 -5.60
CA ALA A 446 -13.24 -33.10 -5.77
C ALA A 446 -11.80 -32.55 -5.89
N LEU A 447 -11.59 -31.53 -6.74
CA LEU A 447 -10.28 -30.90 -6.94
C LEU A 447 -9.76 -30.27 -5.64
N THR A 448 -10.59 -29.52 -4.92
CA THR A 448 -10.17 -28.85 -3.67
C THR A 448 -9.98 -29.82 -2.51
N GLY A 449 -10.71 -30.93 -2.47
CA GLY A 449 -10.56 -32.01 -1.48
C GLY A 449 -9.20 -32.72 -1.56
N SER A 450 -8.60 -32.78 -2.76
CA SER A 450 -7.27 -33.37 -2.98
C SER A 450 -6.11 -32.50 -2.44
N VAL A 451 -6.37 -31.23 -2.13
CA VAL A 451 -5.34 -30.29 -1.64
C VAL A 451 -5.17 -30.46 -0.14
N TRP A 452 -4.12 -31.15 0.30
CA TRP A 452 -3.78 -31.33 1.72
C TRP A 452 -2.86 -30.23 2.26
N GLY A 453 -3.20 -29.67 3.43
CA GLY A 453 -2.34 -28.73 4.19
C GLY A 453 -2.41 -27.25 3.79
N ARG A 454 -1.68 -26.40 4.55
CA ARG A 454 -1.45 -24.96 4.27
C ARG A 454 -0.33 -24.79 3.24
N SER A 455 -0.51 -25.30 2.03
CA SER A 455 0.48 -25.17 0.94
C SER A 455 0.24 -23.89 0.12
N SER A 456 1.27 -23.06 -0.05
CA SER A 456 1.37 -22.01 -1.08
C SER A 456 2.06 -22.50 -2.36
N ARG A 457 2.40 -23.80 -2.42
CA ARG A 457 2.93 -24.46 -3.62
C ARG A 457 1.76 -24.97 -4.45
N GLY A 458 1.88 -24.83 -5.77
CA GLY A 458 0.91 -25.35 -6.74
C GLY A 458 0.65 -26.83 -6.53
N ILE A 459 -0.55 -27.27 -6.92
CA ILE A 459 -0.98 -28.66 -6.79
C ILE A 459 -0.23 -29.51 -7.81
N ASP A 460 0.06 -30.75 -7.43
CA ASP A 460 0.65 -31.77 -8.29
C ASP A 460 -0.19 -32.02 -9.56
N ASN A 461 0.44 -31.92 -10.73
CA ASN A 461 -0.20 -31.94 -12.05
C ASN A 461 -0.95 -33.25 -12.32
N ASP A 462 -0.42 -34.37 -11.84
CA ASP A 462 -0.98 -35.70 -12.13
C ASP A 462 -2.26 -35.96 -11.34
N ARG A 463 -2.34 -35.47 -10.10
CA ARG A 463 -3.51 -35.63 -9.23
C ARG A 463 -4.72 -34.82 -9.69
N LEU A 464 -4.51 -33.62 -10.23
CA LEU A 464 -5.61 -32.81 -10.79
C LEU A 464 -6.14 -33.39 -12.11
N ARG A 465 -5.25 -33.92 -12.95
CA ARG A 465 -5.64 -34.64 -14.17
C ARG A 465 -6.49 -35.86 -13.83
N GLU A 466 -6.11 -36.65 -12.83
CA GLU A 466 -6.89 -37.79 -12.35
C GLU A 466 -8.27 -37.40 -11.81
N ALA A 467 -8.33 -36.36 -10.96
CA ALA A 467 -9.59 -35.87 -10.40
C ALA A 467 -10.57 -35.29 -11.45
N SER A 468 -10.07 -34.89 -12.62
CA SER A 468 -10.86 -34.33 -13.73
C SER A 468 -11.38 -35.35 -14.75
N ARG A 469 -10.99 -36.64 -14.64
CA ARG A 469 -11.42 -37.70 -15.56
C ARG A 469 -12.92 -38.05 -15.55
N PRO A 470 -13.68 -37.96 -14.42
CA PRO A 470 -15.08 -38.39 -14.41
C PRO A 470 -16.06 -37.44 -15.12
N SER A 471 -15.69 -36.19 -15.39
CA SER A 471 -16.66 -35.13 -15.75
C SER A 471 -16.88 -34.90 -17.25
N GLY A 472 -16.26 -35.66 -18.16
CA GLY A 472 -16.46 -35.54 -19.62
C GLY A 472 -16.09 -34.17 -20.21
N CYS A 473 -15.58 -33.25 -19.40
CA CYS A 473 -15.13 -31.92 -19.80
C CYS A 473 -13.63 -32.01 -20.10
N GLY A 474 -13.21 -31.57 -21.29
CA GLY A 474 -11.81 -31.62 -21.70
C GLY A 474 -10.91 -30.73 -20.83
N VAL A 475 -10.38 -31.27 -19.73
CA VAL A 475 -9.41 -30.59 -18.84
C VAL A 475 -7.97 -30.67 -19.39
N GLN A 476 -7.80 -30.66 -20.72
CA GLN A 476 -6.45 -30.61 -21.32
C GLN A 476 -5.73 -29.27 -21.07
N THR A 477 -6.45 -28.22 -20.63
CA THR A 477 -5.91 -26.88 -20.40
C THR A 477 -6.40 -26.26 -19.08
N PHE A 478 -6.27 -26.96 -17.94
CA PHE A 478 -6.43 -26.28 -16.65
C PHE A 478 -5.27 -25.30 -16.44
N PRO A 479 -5.49 -24.00 -16.17
CA PRO A 479 -4.43 -23.01 -16.24
C PRO A 479 -3.61 -22.97 -14.93
N PHE A 480 -2.73 -23.97 -14.75
CA PHE A 480 -1.90 -24.13 -13.56
C PHE A 480 -1.06 -22.90 -13.22
N PHE A 481 -0.47 -22.27 -14.24
CA PHE A 481 0.27 -21.02 -14.07
C PHE A 481 -0.61 -19.91 -13.48
N VAL A 482 -1.87 -19.82 -13.92
CA VAL A 482 -2.84 -18.84 -13.39
C VAL A 482 -3.18 -19.14 -11.94
N ILE A 483 -3.37 -20.41 -11.56
CA ILE A 483 -3.63 -20.80 -10.17
C ILE A 483 -2.43 -20.48 -9.27
N LEU A 484 -1.21 -20.81 -9.73
CA LEU A 484 0.01 -20.53 -8.98
C LEU A 484 0.16 -19.03 -8.73
N CYS A 485 -0.04 -18.21 -9.77
CA CYS A 485 0.05 -16.76 -9.64
C CYS A 485 -1.08 -16.20 -8.79
N LEU A 486 -2.32 -16.66 -9.00
CA LEU A 486 -3.47 -16.23 -8.22
C LEU A 486 -3.29 -16.60 -6.74
N SER A 487 -2.74 -17.77 -6.41
CA SER A 487 -2.50 -18.23 -5.03
C SER A 487 -1.54 -17.35 -4.21
N ARG A 488 -0.90 -16.37 -4.86
CA ARG A 488 -0.08 -15.35 -4.20
C ARG A 488 -0.73 -13.97 -4.23
N SER A 489 -1.73 -13.77 -5.10
CA SER A 489 -2.45 -12.50 -5.23
C SER A 489 -3.27 -12.13 -4.00
N VAL A 490 -3.44 -10.83 -3.84
CA VAL A 490 -4.16 -10.17 -2.76
C VAL A 490 -5.68 -10.27 -3.01
N LEU A 491 -6.45 -10.54 -1.95
CA LEU A 491 -7.91 -10.66 -1.91
C LEU A 491 -8.47 -9.55 -1.01
N LEU A 492 -9.66 -9.04 -1.36
CA LEU A 492 -10.40 -8.00 -0.64
C LEU A 492 -10.69 -8.37 0.83
#